data_AF-A0A182E0I0-F1
#
_entry.id   AF-A0A182E0I0-F1
#
_cell.length_a   1.000
_cell.length_b   1.000
_cell.length_c   1.000
_cell.angle_alpha   90.00
_cell.angle_beta   90.00
_cell.angle_gamma   90.00
#
_symmetry.space_group_name_H-M   'P 1'
#
loop_
_entity.id
_entity.type
_entity.pdbx_description
1 polymer ?
#
loop_
_entity_poly.entity_id
_entity_poly.type
_entity_poly.pdbx_seq_one_letter_code
_entity_poly.pdbx_strand_id
1 'polypeptide(L)'
;ILTRHNVYRGKHGAGLLKVNSELERTAEIWAHHLASRADCLIHDPSKKFGENLFYYATNLLPDEETMALMTVQSFYLEAYGYNYKTNMDRLCYCSYDSF
;
A
#
# COMPACT_ATOMS: atom_id res chain seq x y z
N ILE A 1 5.29 -8.14 -4.55
CA ILE A 1 3.96 -7.60 -4.14
C ILE A 1 2.83 -8.63 -4.21
N LEU A 2 2.54 -9.23 -5.37
CA LEU A 2 1.39 -10.15 -5.56
C LEU A 2 1.38 -11.34 -4.58
N THR A 3 2.52 -12.04 -4.48
CA THR A 3 2.66 -13.20 -3.59
C THR A 3 2.34 -12.85 -2.14
N ARG A 4 2.84 -11.72 -1.64
CA ARG A 4 2.62 -11.27 -0.27
C ARG A 4 1.16 -10.91 0.00
N HIS A 5 0.48 -10.24 -0.94
CA HIS A 5 -0.97 -10.01 -0.83
C HIS A 5 -1.74 -11.32 -0.75
N ASN A 6 -1.40 -12.29 -1.62
CA ASN A 6 -2.09 -13.57 -1.69
C ASN A 6 -1.93 -14.41 -0.41
N VAL A 7 -0.81 -14.28 0.32
CA VAL A 7 -0.66 -14.89 1.66
C VAL A 7 -1.73 -14.37 2.63
N TYR A 8 -1.90 -13.05 2.72
CA TYR A 8 -2.87 -12.46 3.63
C TYR A 8 -4.33 -12.66 3.19
N ARG A 9 -4.60 -12.64 1.88
CA ARG A 9 -5.93 -12.97 1.34
C ARG A 9 -6.33 -14.41 1.64
N GLY A 10 -5.37 -15.34 1.53
CA GLY A 10 -5.59 -16.74 1.90
C GLY A 10 -5.97 -16.93 3.37
N LYS A 11 -5.35 -16.16 4.29
CA LYS A 11 -5.73 -16.17 5.72
C LYS A 11 -7.18 -15.77 5.97
N HIS A 12 -7.76 -14.96 5.08
CA HIS A 12 -9.14 -14.48 5.15
C HIS A 12 -10.10 -15.23 4.23
N GLY A 13 -9.66 -16.32 3.58
CA GLY A 13 -10.47 -17.09 2.65
C GLY A 13 -10.86 -16.35 1.37
N ALA A 14 -10.20 -15.23 1.05
CA ALA A 14 -10.46 -14.45 -0.14
C ALA A 14 -9.75 -15.03 -1.37
N GLY A 15 -10.37 -14.94 -2.54
CA GLY A 15 -9.79 -15.44 -3.80
C GLY A 15 -8.45 -14.77 -4.14
N LEU A 16 -7.56 -15.48 -4.82
CA LEU A 16 -6.23 -14.98 -5.17
C LEU A 16 -6.30 -13.84 -6.20
N LEU A 17 -5.45 -12.82 -6.02
CA LEU A 17 -5.20 -11.81 -7.03
C LEU A 17 -4.33 -12.37 -8.16
N LYS A 18 -4.36 -11.69 -9.30
CA LYS A 18 -3.51 -11.94 -10.47
C LYS A 18 -2.88 -10.63 -10.92
N VAL A 19 -1.74 -10.72 -11.61
CA VAL A 19 -1.08 -9.57 -12.23
C VAL A 19 -1.99 -8.97 -13.31
N ASN A 20 -1.95 -7.64 -13.43
CA ASN A 20 -2.53 -6.90 -14.53
C ASN A 20 -1.53 -5.82 -14.96
N SER A 21 -1.03 -5.91 -16.19
CA SER A 21 0.03 -5.03 -16.71
C SER A 21 -0.41 -3.57 -16.86
N GLU A 22 -1.71 -3.31 -17.09
CA GLU A 22 -2.22 -1.94 -17.13
C GLU A 22 -2.23 -1.30 -15.74
N LEU A 23 -2.59 -2.07 -14.70
CA LEU A 23 -2.52 -1.61 -13.31
C LEU A 23 -1.08 -1.35 -12.87
N GLU A 24 -0.15 -2.24 -13.21
CA GLU A 24 1.27 -2.03 -12.90
C GLU A 24 1.83 -0.77 -13.55
N ARG A 25 1.55 -0.58 -14.85
CA ARG A 25 1.99 0.61 -15.59
C ARG A 25 1.42 1.90 -15.02
N THR A 26 0.13 1.91 -14.67
CA THR A 26 -0.52 3.11 -14.11
C THR A 26 -0.01 3.43 -12.70
N ALA A 27 0.22 2.41 -11.87
CA ALA A 27 0.84 2.58 -10.55
C ALA A 27 2.28 3.11 -10.65
N GLU A 28 3.08 2.59 -11.59
CA GLU A 28 4.46 3.06 -11.82
C GLU A 28 4.49 4.54 -12.27
N ILE A 29 3.62 4.93 -13.20
CA ILE A 29 3.52 6.34 -13.63
C ILE A 29 3.20 7.26 -12.45
N TRP A 30 2.26 6.86 -11.59
CA TRP A 30 1.90 7.69 -10.44
C TRP A 30 3.01 7.73 -9.39
N ALA A 31 3.69 6.61 -9.13
CA ALA A 31 4.85 6.57 -8.24
C ALA A 31 5.97 7.51 -8.71
N HIS A 32 6.26 7.56 -10.02
CA HIS A 32 7.21 8.52 -10.58
C HIS A 32 6.74 9.96 -10.43
N HIS A 33 5.45 10.25 -10.63
CA HIS A 33 4.90 11.58 -10.41
C HIS A 33 5.11 12.04 -8.96
N LEU A 34 4.74 11.20 -7.98
CA LEU A 34 4.93 11.49 -6.56
C LEU A 34 6.41 11.69 -6.19
N ALA A 35 7.29 10.82 -6.69
CA ALA A 35 8.72 10.93 -6.44
C ALA A 35 9.32 12.25 -6.97
N SER A 36 8.77 12.80 -8.07
CA SER A 36 9.24 14.07 -8.66
C SER A 36 8.84 15.32 -7.87
N ARG A 37 7.83 15.23 -7.01
CA ARG A 37 7.26 16.39 -6.32
C ARG A 37 7.83 16.61 -4.91
N ALA A 38 8.40 15.57 -4.31
CA ALA A 38 8.94 15.60 -2.95
C ALA A 38 7.96 16.17 -1.90
N ASP A 39 6.65 15.92 -2.10
CA ASP A 39 5.57 16.37 -1.22
C ASP A 39 4.84 15.18 -0.58
N CYS A 40 3.75 15.48 0.14
CA CYS A 40 2.94 14.45 0.77
C CYS A 40 2.43 13.45 -0.27
N LEU A 41 2.33 12.18 0.12
CA LEU A 41 1.65 11.17 -0.70
C LEU A 41 0.20 11.59 -0.93
N ILE A 42 -0.13 11.86 -2.18
CA ILE A 42 -1.48 12.15 -2.60
C ILE A 42 -1.99 11.06 -3.53
N HIS A 43 -3.27 10.77 -3.35
CA HIS A 43 -4.03 9.86 -4.18
C HIS A 43 -4.14 10.39 -5.61
N ASP A 44 -3.98 9.51 -6.62
CA ASP A 44 -4.18 9.89 -8.02
C ASP A 44 -5.63 10.37 -8.21
N PRO A 45 -5.86 11.64 -8.61
CA PRO A 45 -7.21 12.16 -8.82
C PRO A 45 -7.88 11.56 -10.06
N SER A 46 -7.10 10.96 -10.96
CA SER A 46 -7.55 10.35 -12.22
C SER A 46 -7.68 8.82 -12.16
N LYS A 47 -7.39 8.20 -11.00
CA LYS A 47 -7.45 6.75 -10.87
C LYS A 47 -8.83 6.19 -11.17
N LYS A 48 -8.85 5.07 -11.88
CA LYS A 48 -10.07 4.30 -12.20
C LYS A 48 -10.27 3.09 -11.29
N PHE A 49 -9.23 2.72 -10.55
CA PHE A 49 -9.17 1.52 -9.72
C PHE A 49 -8.84 1.88 -8.27
N GLY A 50 -8.98 0.93 -7.34
CA GLY A 50 -8.52 1.12 -5.97
C GLY A 50 -7.00 1.37 -5.90
N GLU A 51 -6.55 2.11 -4.90
CA GLU A 51 -5.17 2.56 -4.76
C GLU A 51 -4.76 2.54 -3.28
N ASN A 52 -3.58 1.98 -3.02
CA ASN A 52 -2.88 2.13 -1.76
C ASN A 52 -1.53 2.80 -2.05
N LEU A 53 -1.08 3.68 -1.15
CA LEU A 53 0.19 4.40 -1.28
C LEU A 53 1.12 4.04 -0.14
N PHE A 54 2.38 3.79 -0.46
CA PHE A 54 3.42 3.49 0.51
C PHE A 54 4.68 4.28 0.14
N TYR A 55 5.35 4.80 1.16
CA TYR A 55 6.63 5.47 1.02
C TYR A 55 7.61 4.93 2.06
N TYR A 56 8.88 4.90 1.68
CA TYR A 56 9.97 4.46 2.54
C TYR A 56 11.19 5.35 2.29
N ALA A 57 11.55 6.16 3.28
CA ALA A 57 12.77 6.96 3.27
C ALA A 57 13.94 6.16 3.83
N THR A 58 15.00 6.01 3.04
CA THR A 58 16.24 5.36 3.49
C THR A 58 17.43 5.83 2.66
N ASN A 59 18.64 5.73 3.22
CA ASN A 59 19.89 5.90 2.47
C ASN A 59 20.31 4.62 1.74
N LEU A 60 19.79 3.46 2.15
CA LEU A 60 20.06 2.16 1.54
C LEU A 60 18.75 1.41 1.35
N LEU A 61 18.41 1.12 0.10
CA LEU A 61 17.21 0.36 -0.24
C LEU A 61 17.39 -1.12 0.17
N PRO A 62 16.41 -1.71 0.87
CA PRO A 62 16.33 -3.15 1.04
C PRO A 62 16.14 -3.85 -0.32
N ASP A 63 16.33 -5.17 -0.34
CA ASP A 63 16.00 -5.98 -1.51
C ASP A 63 14.49 -5.95 -1.82
N GLU A 64 14.14 -6.35 -3.04
CA GLU A 64 12.77 -6.31 -3.57
C GLU A 64 11.78 -7.15 -2.73
N GLU A 65 12.23 -8.28 -2.18
CA GLU A 65 11.38 -9.17 -1.39
C GLU A 65 11.06 -8.55 -0.03
N THR A 66 12.08 -8.00 0.63
CA THR A 66 11.95 -7.28 1.89
C THR A 66 11.05 -6.05 1.72
N MET A 67 11.29 -5.22 0.69
CA MET A 67 10.44 -4.08 0.37
C MET A 67 8.98 -4.50 0.13
N ALA A 68 8.75 -5.54 -0.67
CA ALA A 68 7.41 -6.04 -0.93
C ALA A 68 6.71 -6.58 0.32
N LEU A 69 7.44 -7.19 1.26
CA LEU A 69 6.89 -7.63 2.53
C LEU A 69 6.49 -6.42 3.39
N MET A 70 7.38 -5.43 3.54
CA MET A 70 7.11 -4.23 4.34
C MET A 70 5.90 -3.45 3.82
N THR A 71 5.81 -3.21 2.50
CA THR A 71 4.66 -2.53 1.88
C THR A 71 3.34 -3.25 2.13
N VAL A 72 3.30 -4.57 1.96
CA VAL A 72 2.03 -5.31 2.12
C VAL A 72 1.67 -5.47 3.59
N GLN A 73 2.67 -5.65 4.45
CA GLN A 73 2.46 -5.75 5.88
C GLN A 73 1.93 -4.45 6.46
N SER A 74 2.45 -3.28 6.07
CA SER A 74 1.95 -1.99 6.56
C SER A 74 0.46 -1.81 6.28
N PHE A 75 0.00 -2.09 5.05
CA PHE A 75 -1.42 -2.07 4.69
C PHE A 75 -2.24 -3.09 5.48
N TYR A 76 -1.71 -4.30 5.68
CA TYR A 76 -2.42 -5.33 6.42
C TYR A 76 -2.62 -4.98 7.90
N LEU A 77 -1.65 -4.30 8.52
CA LEU A 77 -1.70 -3.90 9.92
C LEU A 77 -2.77 -2.82 10.19
N GLU A 78 -3.28 -2.13 9.17
CA GLU A 78 -4.44 -1.23 9.29
C GLU A 78 -5.68 -1.96 9.85
N ALA A 79 -5.78 -3.27 9.64
CA ALA A 79 -6.86 -4.08 10.17
C ALA A 79 -6.99 -4.02 11.70
N TYR A 80 -5.93 -3.66 12.44
CA TYR A 80 -6.02 -3.44 13.89
C TYR A 80 -6.93 -2.26 14.26
N GLY A 81 -7.09 -1.30 13.36
CA GLY A 81 -8.01 -0.17 13.51
C GLY A 81 -9.45 -0.48 13.10
N TYR A 82 -9.67 -1.58 12.38
CA TYR A 82 -10.97 -1.91 11.80
C TYR A 82 -11.87 -2.62 12.81
N ASN A 83 -13.07 -2.08 13.05
CA ASN A 83 -14.09 -2.73 13.85
C ASN A 83 -15.07 -3.52 12.97
N TYR A 84 -14.89 -4.85 12.91
CA TYR A 84 -15.74 -5.76 12.13
C TYR A 84 -17.22 -5.82 12.55
N LYS A 85 -17.58 -5.35 13.75
CA LYS A 85 -18.98 -5.30 14.19
C LYS A 85 -19.71 -4.07 13.68
N THR A 86 -19.00 -2.96 13.56
CA THR A 86 -19.57 -1.65 13.18
C THR A 86 -19.16 -1.21 11.79
N ASN A 87 -18.22 -1.91 11.15
CA ASN A 87 -17.58 -1.54 9.89
C ASN A 87 -16.96 -0.13 9.93
N MET A 88 -16.30 0.22 11.04
CA MET A 88 -15.69 1.54 11.26
C MET A 88 -14.19 1.43 11.49
N ASP A 89 -13.44 2.35 10.91
CA ASP A 89 -12.00 2.52 11.13
C ASP A 89 -11.72 3.48 12.27
N ARG A 90 -10.79 3.11 13.16
CA ARG A 90 -10.31 3.97 14.26
C ARG A 90 -8.93 4.58 14.02
N LEU A 91 -8.26 4.22 12.93
CA LEU A 91 -6.91 4.69 12.63
C LEU A 91 -6.96 5.84 11.61
N CYS A 92 -6.67 7.06 12.09
CA CYS A 92 -6.26 8.18 11.24
C CYS A 92 -4.73 8.24 11.28
N TYR A 93 -4.05 7.73 10.26
CA TYR A 93 -2.59 7.89 10.11
C TYR A 93 -2.27 9.30 9.59
N CYS A 94 -2.48 10.32 10.41
CA CYS A 94 -2.00 11.69 10.19
C CYS A 94 -1.70 12.36 11.54
N SER A 95 -0.88 11.72 12.37
CA SER A 95 -0.26 12.35 13.53
C SER A 95 0.85 11.43 14.04
N TYR A 96 2.05 11.98 14.21
CA TYR A 96 3.31 11.33 14.63
C TYR A 96 3.97 10.55 13.47
N ASP A 97 5.14 10.94 12.94
CA ASP A 97 6.35 11.32 13.67
C ASP A 97 7.11 12.49 13.02
N SER A 98 7.47 13.46 13.87
CA SER A 98 8.62 14.34 13.67
C SER A 98 9.79 13.70 14.41
N PHE A 99 10.85 13.34 13.69
CA PHE A 99 12.20 13.18 14.24
C PHE A 99 13.21 13.69 13.22
#